data_AF-A0A7C2N309-F1
#
_entry.id   AF-A0A7C2N309-F1
#
_cell.length_a   1.000
_cell.length_b   1.000
_cell.length_c   1.000
_cell.angle_alpha   90.00
_cell.angle_beta   90.00
_cell.angle_gamma   90.00
#
_symmetry.space_group_name_H-M   'P 1'
#
loop_
_entity.id
_entity.type
_entity.pdbx_description
1 polymer ?
#
loop_
_entity_poly.entity_id
_entity_poly.type
_entity_poly.pdbx_seq_one_letter_code
_entity_poly.pdbx_strand_id
1 'polypeptide(L)' 'MPKQKMKCPGCGAEMNHHAEKIDYSTALADPNAMDPDVGGVVEEVHTCPKCGEVETRWTK' A
#
# COMPACT_ATOMS: atom_id res chain seq x y z
N MET A 1 9.34 -3.62 -19.91
CA MET A 1 9.65 -2.26 -19.43
C MET A 1 10.09 -2.37 -17.96
N PRO A 2 11.23 -1.83 -17.54
CA PRO A 2 11.61 -1.83 -16.13
C PRO A 2 10.63 -0.95 -15.34
N LYS A 3 10.16 -1.42 -14.17
CA LYS A 3 9.32 -0.60 -13.27
C LYS A 3 10.09 0.68 -12.90
N GLN A 4 9.42 1.83 -12.97
CA GLN A 4 9.98 3.09 -12.48
C GLN A 4 10.28 2.95 -10.99
N LYS A 5 11.50 3.34 -10.59
CA LYS A 5 11.93 3.36 -9.19
C LYS A 5 10.97 4.22 -8.36
N MET A 6 10.44 3.64 -7.28
CA MET A 6 9.60 4.37 -6.33
C MET A 6 10.45 5.40 -5.57
N LYS A 7 9.86 6.57 -5.30
CA LYS A 7 10.49 7.60 -4.48
C LYS A 7 9.55 7.97 -3.35
N CYS A 8 10.09 8.14 -2.15
CA CYS A 8 9.33 8.63 -1.00
C CYS A 8 8.76 10.03 -1.30
N PRO A 9 7.45 10.26 -1.13
CA PRO A 9 6.86 11.58 -1.35
C PRO A 9 7.33 12.61 -0.31
N GLY A 10 7.67 12.18 0.90
CA GLY A 10 8.16 13.06 1.96
C GLY A 10 9.63 13.48 1.80
N CYS A 11 10.55 12.52 1.63
CA CYS A 11 12.00 12.80 1.66
C CYS A 11 12.73 12.58 0.31
N GLY A 12 12.03 12.11 -0.72
CA GLY A 12 12.58 11.89 -2.06
C GLY A 12 13.55 10.71 -2.19
N ALA A 13 13.79 9.95 -1.12
CA ALA A 13 14.66 8.78 -1.15
C ALA A 13 14.11 7.69 -2.08
N GLU A 14 15.01 6.98 -2.76
CA GLU A 14 14.64 5.80 -3.56
C GLU A 14 14.14 4.70 -2.62
N MET A 15 12.94 4.18 -2.91
CA MET A 15 12.30 3.11 -2.17
C MET A 15 12.31 1.85 -3.02
N ASN A 16 12.50 0.70 -2.37
CA ASN A 16 12.27 -0.58 -3.03
C ASN A 16 10.75 -0.74 -3.26
N HIS A 17 10.36 -1.55 -4.26
CA HIS A 17 8.95 -1.92 -4.45
C HIS A 17 8.48 -2.98 -3.45
N HIS A 18 9.12 -3.06 -2.28
CA HIS A 18 8.75 -4.03 -1.26
C HIS A 18 7.52 -3.50 -0.53
N ALA A 19 6.36 -3.81 -1.11
CA ALA A 19 5.09 -3.67 -0.42
C ALA A 19 4.77 -4.95 0.32
N GLU A 20 4.19 -4.79 1.51
CA GLU A 20 3.40 -5.85 2.11
C GLU A 20 2.12 -5.97 1.28
N LYS A 21 2.00 -7.06 0.51
CA LYS A 21 0.77 -7.39 -0.20
C LYS A 21 -0.19 -7.97 0.83
N ILE A 22 -1.31 -7.31 1.04
CA ILE A 22 -2.33 -7.81 1.96
C ILE A 22 -3.22 -8.78 1.17
N ASP A 23 -3.33 -10.03 1.64
CA ASP A 23 -4.21 -11.06 1.06
C ASP A 23 -5.63 -10.88 1.61
N TYR A 24 -6.54 -10.49 0.74
CA TYR A 24 -7.95 -10.22 1.07
C TYR A 24 -8.90 -11.28 0.51
N SER A 25 -8.43 -12.49 0.24
CA SER A 25 -9.32 -13.62 -0.09
C SER A 25 -10.48 -13.75 0.93
N THR A 26 -10.23 -13.38 2.19
CA THR A 26 -11.24 -13.30 3.25
C THR A 26 -12.21 -12.11 3.11
N ALA A 27 -11.76 -10.93 2.67
CA ALA A 27 -12.63 -9.75 2.54
C ALA A 27 -13.53 -9.79 1.29
N LEU A 28 -13.15 -10.57 0.28
CA LEU A 28 -14.04 -10.90 -0.84
C LEU A 28 -15.16 -11.87 -0.42
N ALA A 29 -14.93 -12.68 0.62
CA ALA A 29 -15.89 -13.64 1.14
C ALA A 29 -16.80 -13.07 2.23
N ASP A 30 -16.34 -12.07 2.98
CA ASP A 30 -17.09 -11.38 4.03
C ASP A 30 -17.07 -9.86 3.82
N PRO A 31 -18.20 -9.26 3.40
CA PRO A 31 -18.36 -7.81 3.26
C PRO A 31 -18.10 -7.01 4.55
N ASN A 32 -18.16 -7.64 5.73
CA ASN A 32 -17.86 -6.99 7.01
C ASN A 32 -16.37 -6.87 7.32
N ALA A 33 -15.52 -7.54 6.53
CA ALA A 33 -14.06 -7.40 6.65
C ALA A 33 -13.52 -6.16 5.93
N MET A 34 -14.37 -5.36 5.28
CA MET A 34 -14.01 -4.06 4.74
C MET A 34 -14.06 -3.01 5.84
N ASP A 35 -13.01 -2.20 5.94
CA ASP A 35 -12.98 -1.07 6.87
C ASP A 35 -13.97 0.02 6.39
N PRO A 36 -15.01 0.34 7.20
CA PRO A 36 -16.04 1.31 6.81
C PRO A 36 -15.50 2.73 6.67
N ASP A 37 -14.34 3.06 7.26
CA ASP A 37 -13.73 4.38 7.17
C ASP A 37 -12.89 4.55 5.89
N VAL A 38 -12.44 3.44 5.29
CA VAL A 38 -11.55 3.45 4.10
C VAL A 38 -12.35 3.37 2.79
N GLY A 39 -13.60 2.86 2.83
CA GLY A 39 -14.49 2.83 1.67
C GLY A 39 -13.95 2.05 0.45
N GLY A 40 -12.99 1.16 0.68
CA GLY A 40 -12.21 0.44 -0.31
C GLY A 40 -11.21 -0.52 0.35
N VAL A 41 -10.33 -1.14 -0.44
CA VAL A 41 -9.37 -2.15 0.05
C VAL A 41 -7.93 -1.67 -0.15
N VAL A 42 -7.11 -1.71 0.90
CA VAL A 42 -5.69 -1.30 0.86
C VAL A 42 -4.83 -2.41 0.25
N GLU A 43 -4.44 -2.31 -1.02
CA GLU A 43 -3.74 -3.38 -1.74
C GLU A 43 -2.25 -3.48 -1.38
N GLU A 44 -1.61 -2.32 -1.16
CA GLU A 44 -0.17 -2.23 -0.97
C GLU A 44 0.16 -1.19 0.10
N VAL A 45 1.10 -1.53 0.99
CA VAL A 45 1.67 -0.60 1.98
C VAL A 45 3.17 -0.50 1.75
N HIS A 46 3.67 0.71 1.55
CA HIS A 46 5.08 1.02 1.31
C HIS A 46 5.60 1.92 2.43
N THR A 47 6.63 1.49 3.15
CA THR A 47 7.25 2.29 4.22
C THR A 47 8.63 2.77 3.79
N CYS A 48 8.88 4.08 3.89
CA CYS A 48 10.18 4.65 3.55
C CYS A 48 11.23 4.25 4.60
N PRO A 49 12.34 3.59 4.20
CA PRO A 49 13.39 3.18 5.14
C PRO A 49 14.21 4.36 5.69
N LYS A 50 14.07 5.56 5.11
CA LYS A 50 14.84 6.75 5.50
C LYS A 50 14.11 7.63 6.51
N CYS A 51 12.85 7.98 6.24
CA CYS A 51 12.08 8.92 7.07
C CYS A 51 10.88 8.29 7.77
N GLY A 52 10.57 7.01 7.49
CA GLY A 52 9.44 6.31 8.09
C GLY A 52 8.06 6.69 7.54
N GLU A 53 8.00 7.51 6.49
CA GLU A 53 6.73 7.84 5.81
C GLU A 53 6.08 6.57 5.26
N VAL A 54 4.78 6.42 5.47
CA VAL A 54 4.00 5.27 5.01
C VAL A 54 3.05 5.73 3.91
N GLU A 55 3.18 5.11 2.74
CA GLU A 55 2.27 5.32 1.62
C GLU A 55 1.46 4.05 1.37
N THR A 56 0.15 4.20 1.31
CA THR A 56 -0.80 3.11 1.09
C THR A 56 -1.53 3.31 -0.23
N ARG A 57 -1.67 2.24 -0.99
CA ARG A 57 -2.44 2.23 -2.23
C ARG A 57 -3.72 1.43 -2.02
N TRP A 58 -4.84 1.99 -2.45
CA TRP A 58 -6.16 1.37 -2.34
C TRP A 58 -6.90 1.35 -3.67
N THR A 59 -7.71 0.32 -3.87
CA THR A 59 -8.71 0.23 -4.94
C THR A 59 -10.07 0.64 -4.40
N LYS A 60 -10.81 1.41 -5.20
CA LYS A 60 -12.17 1.89 -4.94
C LYS A 60 -13.17 1.16 -5.83
#